data_AF-A0A078F471-F1
#
_entry.id   AF-A0A078F471-F1
#
_cell.length_a   1.000
_cell.length_b   1.000
_cell.length_c   1.000
_cell.angle_alpha   90.00
_cell.angle_beta   90.00
_cell.angle_gamma   90.00
#
_symmetry.space_group_name_H-M   'P 1'
#
loop_
_entity.id
_entity.type
_entity.pdbx_description
1 polymer ?
#
loop_
_entity_poly.entity_id
_entity_poly.type
_entity_poly.pdbx_seq_one_letter_code
_entity_poly.pdbx_strand_id
1 'polypeptide(L)'
;MSRAKNLERLDLEGCKSLVLLGSSIEQMNKLIYLNLRECTSLESLPEVINLKSLKTLILSGCSNLQEIRIISENIESLYLDGSTIERVVERIESLRNIILLNLKNC
;
A
#
# COMPACT_ATOMS: atom_id res chain seq x y z
N MET A 1 1.99 -1.29 19.97
CA MET A 1 1.57 0.08 19.57
C MET A 1 2.76 0.78 18.93
N SER A 2 2.62 1.27 17.69
CA SER A 2 3.70 2.04 17.04
C SER A 2 3.86 3.40 17.71
N ARG A 3 5.11 3.80 18.02
CA ARG A 3 5.42 5.12 18.57
C ARG A 3 5.60 6.20 17.49
N ALA A 4 5.69 5.79 16.22
CA ALA A 4 6.03 6.67 15.10
C ALA A 4 4.78 7.35 14.48
N LYS A 5 3.95 8.01 15.30
CA LYS A 5 2.70 8.66 14.84
C LYS A 5 2.90 9.86 13.91
N ASN A 6 4.11 10.42 13.90
CA ASN A 6 4.48 11.57 13.06
C ASN A 6 5.26 11.17 11.80
N LEU A 7 5.37 9.87 11.51
CA LEU A 7 6.09 9.43 10.33
C LEU A 7 5.31 9.81 9.07
N GLU A 8 5.98 10.49 8.14
CA GLU A 8 5.40 10.90 6.85
C GLU A 8 5.83 10.00 5.70
N ARG A 9 7.00 9.34 5.83
CA ARG A 9 7.54 8.42 4.82
C ARG A 9 7.96 7.13 5.50
N LEU A 10 7.45 6.01 5.00
CA LEU A 10 7.89 4.66 5.37
C LEU A 10 8.36 3.97 4.10
N ASP A 11 9.64 3.62 4.08
CA ASP A 11 10.29 2.95 2.97
C ASP A 11 10.81 1.60 3.45
N LEU A 12 10.23 0.54 2.91
CA LEU A 12 10.53 -0.85 3.21
C LEU A 12 10.91 -1.61 1.93
N GLU A 13 11.30 -0.90 0.88
CA GLU A 13 11.70 -1.50 -0.39
C GLU A 13 12.71 -2.64 -0.21
N GLY A 14 12.44 -3.76 -0.87
CA GLY A 14 13.30 -4.94 -0.85
C GLY A 14 13.33 -5.67 0.49
N CYS A 15 12.41 -5.40 1.42
CA CYS A 15 12.29 -6.16 2.67
C CYS A 15 11.71 -7.56 2.42
N LYS A 16 12.52 -8.45 1.85
CA LYS A 16 12.15 -9.81 1.45
C LYS A 16 11.77 -10.74 2.60
N SER A 17 12.04 -10.37 3.85
CA SER A 17 11.59 -11.12 5.03
C SER A 17 10.27 -10.59 5.63
N LEU A 18 9.72 -9.50 5.08
CA LEU A 18 8.45 -8.95 5.53
C LEU A 18 7.31 -9.81 4.99
N VAL A 19 6.73 -10.64 5.86
CA VAL A 19 5.59 -11.51 5.50
C VAL A 19 4.26 -10.78 5.65
N LEU A 20 4.16 -9.93 6.66
CA LEU A 20 2.94 -9.21 7.00
C LEU A 20 3.24 -7.78 7.42
N LEU A 21 2.38 -6.85 7.01
CA LEU A 21 2.36 -5.49 7.55
C LEU A 21 1.08 -5.33 8.38
N GLY A 22 1.21 -5.43 9.70
CA GLY A 22 0.04 -5.47 10.60
C GLY A 22 -0.68 -4.12 10.76
N SER A 23 -1.89 -4.17 11.36
CA SER A 23 -2.81 -3.04 11.59
C SER A 23 -2.22 -1.84 12.35
N SER A 24 -1.04 -1.99 12.97
CA SER A 24 -0.35 -0.86 13.62
C SER A 24 -0.04 0.31 12.69
N ILE A 25 0.04 0.07 11.37
CA ILE A 25 0.24 1.13 10.38
C ILE A 25 -0.98 2.06 10.27
N GLU A 26 -2.20 1.59 10.55
CA GLU A 26 -3.44 2.38 10.51
C GLU A 26 -3.41 3.59 11.47
N GLN A 27 -2.53 3.56 12.46
CA GLN A 27 -2.35 4.68 13.40
C GLN A 27 -1.42 5.78 12.85
N MET A 28 -0.74 5.55 11.73
CA MET A 28 0.18 6.50 11.08
C MET A 28 -0.60 7.48 10.20
N ASN A 29 -1.51 8.25 10.79
CA ASN A 29 -2.38 9.18 10.06
C ASN A 29 -1.64 10.28 9.28
N LYS A 30 -0.36 10.53 9.58
CA LYS A 30 0.51 11.48 8.89
C LYS A 30 1.33 10.85 7.76
N LEU A 31 1.24 9.54 7.55
CA LEU A 31 1.98 8.85 6.50
C LEU A 31 1.48 9.30 5.14
N ILE A 32 2.36 9.93 4.37
CA ILE A 32 2.11 10.43 3.02
C ILE A 32 2.60 9.43 1.97
N TYR A 33 3.68 8.71 2.28
CA TYR A 33 4.36 7.81 1.36
C TYR A 33 4.64 6.46 2.01
N LEU A 34 4.21 5.39 1.36
CA LEU A 34 4.49 4.00 1.72
C LEU A 34 5.07 3.25 0.52
N ASN A 35 6.31 2.78 0.65
CA ASN A 35 6.97 1.96 -0.35
C ASN A 35 7.27 0.57 0.19
N LEU A 36 6.70 -0.44 -0.47
CA LEU A 36 6.87 -1.86 -0.21
C LEU A 36 7.38 -2.59 -1.46
N ARG A 37 7.92 -1.85 -2.43
CA ARG A 37 8.42 -2.41 -3.68
C ARG A 37 9.35 -3.60 -3.42
N GLU A 38 9.21 -4.67 -4.20
CA GLU A 38 10.06 -5.87 -4.13
C GLU A 38 10.05 -6.56 -2.75
N CYS A 39 9.02 -6.34 -1.92
CA CYS A 39 8.74 -7.15 -0.73
C CYS A 39 8.12 -8.49 -1.17
N THR A 40 8.93 -9.36 -1.77
CA THR A 40 8.46 -10.58 -2.45
C THR A 40 7.79 -11.60 -1.53
N SER A 41 8.09 -11.58 -0.22
CA SER A 41 7.44 -12.46 0.76
C SER A 41 6.19 -11.85 1.41
N LEU A 42 5.83 -10.61 1.06
CA LEU A 42 4.66 -9.95 1.62
C LEU A 42 3.39 -10.66 1.15
N GLU A 43 2.73 -11.33 2.07
CA GLU A 43 1.49 -12.07 1.82
C GLU A 43 0.27 -11.26 2.23
N SER A 44 0.40 -10.36 3.20
CA SER A 44 -0.74 -9.61 3.73
C SER A 44 -0.40 -8.19 4.18
N LEU A 45 -1.37 -7.31 3.92
CA LEU A 45 -1.48 -5.96 4.45
C LEU A 45 -2.57 -5.93 5.53
N PRO A 46 -2.81 -4.81 6.24
CA PRO A 46 -4.00 -4.69 7.06
C PRO A 46 -5.25 -4.94 6.21
N GLU A 47 -6.32 -5.45 6.82
CA GLU A 47 -7.56 -5.78 6.12
C GLU A 47 -8.09 -4.61 5.28
N VAL A 48 -7.86 -3.38 5.75
CA VAL A 48 -8.19 -2.15 5.04
C VAL A 48 -7.08 -1.11 5.20
N ILE A 49 -6.57 -0.56 4.10
CA ILE A 49 -5.68 0.60 4.11
C ILE A 49 -6.51 1.88 4.17
N ASN A 50 -6.60 2.46 5.36
CA ASN A 50 -7.27 3.73 5.64
C ASN A 50 -6.31 4.75 6.27
N LEU A 51 -5.38 5.25 5.47
CA LEU A 51 -4.37 6.22 5.88
C LEU A 51 -4.73 7.60 5.35
N LYS A 52 -5.21 8.47 6.24
CA LYS A 52 -5.81 9.77 5.89
C LYS A 52 -4.91 10.68 5.04
N SER A 53 -3.59 10.66 5.27
CA SER A 53 -2.65 11.52 4.55
C SER A 53 -1.94 10.82 3.38
N LEU A 54 -2.23 9.54 3.13
CA LEU A 54 -1.47 8.74 2.17
C LEU A 54 -1.75 9.20 0.75
N LYS A 55 -0.71 9.63 0.06
CA LYS A 55 -0.73 10.06 -1.35
C LYS A 55 -0.10 9.05 -2.28
N THR A 56 0.93 8.33 -1.82
CA THR A 56 1.67 7.37 -2.64
C THR A 56 1.76 6.02 -1.97
N LEU A 57 1.32 4.99 -2.69
CA LEU A 57 1.46 3.59 -2.32
C LEU A 57 2.17 2.81 -3.44
N ILE A 58 3.28 2.18 -3.10
CA ILE A 58 4.06 1.34 -4.04
C ILE A 58 4.06 -0.10 -3.54
N LEU A 59 3.46 -0.98 -4.34
CA LEU A 59 3.39 -2.43 -4.16
C LEU A 59 4.00 -3.19 -5.35
N SER A 60 4.76 -2.49 -6.21
CA SER A 60 5.39 -3.10 -7.38
C SER A 60 6.27 -4.28 -6.99
N GLY A 61 6.18 -5.40 -7.71
CA GLY A 61 7.00 -6.58 -7.42
C GLY A 61 6.62 -7.35 -6.14
N CYS A 62 5.51 -7.02 -5.47
CA CYS A 62 4.98 -7.82 -4.35
C CYS A 62 4.32 -9.11 -4.87
N SER A 63 5.13 -10.10 -5.24
CA SER A 63 4.68 -11.31 -5.95
C SER A 63 3.77 -12.26 -5.16
N ASN A 64 3.79 -12.19 -3.83
CA ASN A 64 2.95 -13.04 -2.97
C ASN A 64 1.68 -12.33 -2.46
N LEU A 65 1.50 -11.05 -2.79
CA LEU A 65 0.36 -10.27 -2.34
C LEU A 65 -0.76 -10.38 -3.38
N GLN A 66 -1.85 -11.05 -3.02
CA GLN A 66 -2.94 -11.40 -3.95
C GLN A 66 -4.13 -10.43 -3.91
N GLU A 67 -4.39 -9.81 -2.76
CA GLU A 67 -5.56 -8.96 -2.57
C GLU A 67 -5.19 -7.70 -1.77
N ILE A 68 -5.82 -6.59 -2.12
CA ILE A 68 -5.73 -5.33 -1.36
C ILE A 68 -7.09 -4.66 -1.24
N ARG A 69 -7.35 -4.03 -0.09
CA ARG A 69 -8.49 -3.13 0.11
C ARG A 69 -7.99 -1.76 0.52
N ILE A 70 -8.38 -0.74 -0.24
CA ILE A 70 -7.93 0.63 -0.06
C ILE A 70 -9.16 1.54 0.00
N ILE A 71 -9.31 2.26 1.11
CA ILE A 71 -10.35 3.31 1.27
C ILE A 71 -9.73 4.69 1.55
N SER A 72 -8.42 4.82 1.39
CA SER A 72 -7.70 6.07 1.62
C SER A 72 -8.09 7.10 0.55
N GLU A 73 -8.78 8.17 0.96
CA GLU A 73 -9.39 9.14 0.04
C GLU A 73 -8.37 10.00 -0.72
N ASN A 74 -7.13 10.13 -0.22
CA ASN A 74 -6.12 11.07 -0.72
C ASN A 74 -5.04 10.43 -1.60
N ILE A 75 -5.20 9.18 -2.02
CA ILE A 75 -4.21 8.52 -2.88
C ILE A 75 -4.18 9.19 -4.25
N GLU A 76 -2.98 9.65 -4.63
CA GLU A 76 -2.67 10.30 -5.90
C GLU A 76 -1.86 9.36 -6.82
N SER A 77 -1.08 8.44 -6.26
CA SER A 77 -0.24 7.51 -7.02
C SER A 77 -0.26 6.10 -6.44
N LEU A 78 -0.66 5.13 -7.28
CA LEU A 78 -0.73 3.71 -6.93
C LEU A 78 0.05 2.88 -7.95
N TYR A 79 1.03 2.12 -7.46
CA TYR A 79 1.85 1.24 -8.28
C TYR A 79 1.66 -0.21 -7.85
N LEU A 80 1.07 -1.02 -8.72
CA LEU A 80 0.83 -2.45 -8.52
C LEU A 80 1.59 -3.32 -9.54
N ASP A 81 2.47 -2.71 -10.34
CA ASP A 81 3.12 -3.38 -11.46
C ASP A 81 4.03 -4.53 -11.03
N GLY A 82 3.91 -5.68 -11.70
CA GLY A 82 4.65 -6.89 -11.35
C GLY A 82 4.24 -7.54 -10.02
N SER A 83 3.10 -7.16 -9.45
CA SER A 83 2.46 -7.89 -8.36
C SER A 83 1.51 -8.98 -8.89
N THR A 84 1.00 -9.85 -8.03
CA THR A 84 -0.02 -10.86 -8.39
C THR A 84 -1.42 -10.44 -7.93
N ILE A 85 -1.65 -9.13 -7.78
CA ILE A 85 -2.90 -8.58 -7.24
C ILE A 85 -4.00 -8.71 -8.29
N GLU A 86 -4.79 -9.76 -8.19
CA GLU A 86 -5.89 -10.04 -9.14
C GLU A 86 -7.11 -9.14 -8.88
N ARG A 87 -7.25 -8.61 -7.65
CA ARG A 87 -8.41 -7.81 -7.23
C ARG A 87 -8.02 -6.68 -6.28
N VAL A 88 -8.39 -5.46 -6.67
CA VAL A 88 -8.53 -4.32 -5.75
C VAL A 88 -9.99 -4.30 -5.29
N VAL A 89 -10.26 -4.60 -4.02
CA VAL A 89 -11.61 -5.04 -3.55
C VAL A 89 -12.60 -3.90 -3.28
N GLU A 90 -12.30 -2.64 -3.59
CA GLU A 90 -13.33 -1.59 -3.63
C GLU A 90 -13.28 -0.75 -4.91
N ARG A 91 -14.46 -0.20 -5.26
CA ARG A 91 -14.72 0.52 -6.52
C ARG A 91 -13.63 1.57 -6.75
N ILE A 92 -12.94 1.50 -7.88
CA ILE A 92 -12.05 2.56 -8.40
C ILE A 92 -12.67 3.97 -8.26
N GLU A 93 -14.00 4.06 -8.25
CA GLU A 93 -14.80 5.26 -7.94
C GLU A 93 -14.43 5.97 -6.60
N SER A 94 -13.79 5.29 -5.65
CA SER A 94 -13.29 5.88 -4.40
C SER A 94 -11.93 6.58 -4.56
N LEU A 95 -11.16 6.24 -5.60
CA LEU A 95 -9.85 6.81 -5.91
C LEU A 95 -9.98 8.14 -6.65
N ARG A 96 -10.76 9.08 -6.08
CA ARG A 96 -11.13 10.35 -6.74
C ARG A 96 -9.95 11.28 -7.01
N ASN A 97 -8.86 11.11 -6.28
CA ASN A 97 -7.67 11.95 -6.38
C ASN A 97 -6.52 11.29 -7.18
N ILE A 98 -6.77 10.13 -7.81
CA ILE A 98 -5.70 9.39 -8.49
C ILE A 98 -5.21 10.14 -9.74
N ILE A 99 -3.90 10.37 -9.79
CA ILE A 99 -3.21 11.00 -10.92
C ILE A 99 -2.48 9.92 -11.72
N LEU A 100 -1.92 8.92 -11.02
CA LEU A 100 -1.17 7.83 -11.62
C LEU A 100 -1.64 6.49 -11.06
N LEU A 101 -1.99 5.59 -11.96
CA LEU A 101 -2.29 4.20 -11.68
C LEU A 101 -1.45 3.32 -12.59
N ASN A 102 -0.52 2.54 -12.01
CA ASN A 102 0.31 1.60 -12.76
C ASN A 102 -0.09 0.15 -12.45
N LEU A 103 -0.70 -0.51 -13.43
CA LEU A 103 -1.15 -1.90 -13.38
C LEU A 103 -0.38 -2.81 -14.34
N LYS A 104 0.79 -2.38 -14.82
CA LYS A 104 1.55 -3.15 -15.82
C LYS A 104 1.94 -4.51 -15.24
N ASN A 105 1.62 -5.60 -15.94
CA ASN A 105 1.93 -6.96 -15.49
C ASN A 105 1.34 -7.28 -14.09
N CYS A 106 0.17 -6.71 -13.79
CA CYS A 106 -0.67 -7.02 -12.64
C CYS A 106 -1.86 -7.86 -13.11
#